data_AF-A0A970VEP3-F1
#
_entry.id   AF-A0A970VEP3-F1
#
_cell.length_a   1.000
_cell.length_b   1.000
_cell.length_c   1.000
_cell.angle_alpha   90.00
_cell.angle_beta   90.00
_cell.angle_gamma   90.00
#
_symmetry.space_group_name_H-M   'P 1'
#
loop_
_entity.id
_entity.type
_entity.pdbx_description
1 polymer ?
#
loop_
_entity_poly.entity_id
_entity_poly.type
_entity_poly.pdbx_seq_one_letter_code
_entity_poly.pdbx_strand_id
1 'polypeptide(L)'
;MRAIQTFIAAVLVVVLAINLAAVGLVLTVRTTLMRLDFYDSVFQKSRFYGQIRQWLFSRVSTELPNGREAIPYLEEVLTENWLRQELLFFGRQLFMFLKAETEQLPIVPVYKMFEELDANMNDIPPAQREKLIDYWFGGVPERVRLQDIGWVEPFWLARELIGVFQRTVWLIFGGLILVVGLFALTLRNWKNTLVGLGAALAAAGGIIIEISLFLNWAIMNSESVRIWITGMGKQMFPQDAIESLLKYLLDGFLGKCYLIAFLFFVVGVLFIQFWSSGTRFKVIKGGFDNKK
;
A
#
# COMPACT_ATOMS: atom_id res chain seq x y z
N MET A 1 -24.21 42.28 -0.18
CA MET A 1 -22.78 41.91 -0.26
C MET A 1 -22.36 40.91 0.82
N ARG A 2 -22.55 41.17 2.13
CA ARG A 2 -22.09 40.24 3.20
C ARG A 2 -22.70 38.83 3.11
N ALA A 3 -24.00 38.69 2.86
CA ALA A 3 -24.65 37.37 2.75
C ALA A 3 -24.11 36.51 1.60
N ILE A 4 -23.88 37.13 0.43
CA ILE A 4 -23.29 36.46 -0.74
C ILE A 4 -21.85 36.02 -0.45
N GLN A 5 -21.05 36.88 0.21
CA GLN A 5 -19.69 36.54 0.62
C GLN A 5 -19.66 35.38 1.61
N THR A 6 -20.57 35.35 2.59
CA THR A 6 -20.69 34.22 3.54
C THR A 6 -21.10 32.94 2.84
N PHE A 7 -22.04 33.00 1.90
CA PHE A 7 -22.45 31.83 1.11
C PHE A 7 -21.27 31.28 0.28
N ILE A 8 -20.55 32.14 -0.44
CA ILE A 8 -19.36 31.75 -1.21
C ILE A 8 -18.30 31.12 -0.29
N ALA A 9 -18.05 31.73 0.86
CA ALA A 9 -17.10 31.18 1.83
C ALA A 9 -17.51 29.79 2.34
N ALA A 10 -18.80 29.57 2.62
CA ALA A 10 -19.30 28.26 3.05
C ALA A 10 -19.10 27.19 1.96
N VAL A 11 -19.42 27.51 0.70
CA VAL A 11 -19.18 26.61 -0.44
C VAL A 11 -17.70 26.29 -0.59
N LEU A 12 -16.83 27.30 -0.49
CA LEU A 12 -15.37 27.11 -0.58
C LEU A 12 -14.82 26.23 0.55
N VAL A 13 -15.37 26.30 1.77
CA VAL A 13 -15.00 25.39 2.87
C VAL A 13 -15.33 23.93 2.54
N VAL A 14 -16.48 23.67 1.94
CA VAL A 14 -16.86 22.31 1.51
C VAL A 14 -15.92 21.80 0.42
N VAL A 15 -15.67 22.62 -0.62
CA VAL A 15 -14.75 22.27 -1.71
C VAL A 15 -13.33 22.04 -1.19
N LEU A 16 -12.90 22.84 -0.21
CA LEU A 16 -11.61 22.70 0.44
C LEU A 16 -11.53 21.41 1.27
N ALA A 17 -12.59 21.05 2.00
CA ALA A 17 -12.66 19.80 2.76
C ALA A 17 -12.54 18.57 1.84
N ILE A 18 -13.23 18.58 0.69
CA ILE A 18 -13.13 17.50 -0.31
C ILE A 18 -11.70 17.39 -0.87
N ASN A 19 -11.09 18.53 -1.24
CA ASN A 19 -9.71 18.52 -1.74
C ASN A 19 -8.71 18.03 -0.69
N LEU A 20 -8.85 18.46 0.56
CA LEU A 20 -8.02 17.99 1.67
C LEU A 20 -8.23 16.49 1.91
N ALA A 21 -9.46 15.99 1.86
CA ALA A 21 -9.74 14.56 1.97
C ALA A 21 -9.04 13.77 0.85
N ALA A 22 -9.08 14.26 -0.39
CA ALA A 22 -8.36 13.68 -1.52
C ALA A 22 -6.83 13.66 -1.28
N VAL A 23 -6.24 14.75 -0.75
CA VAL A 23 -4.82 14.77 -0.34
C VAL A 23 -4.55 13.71 0.73
N GLY A 24 -5.42 13.58 1.73
CA GLY A 24 -5.30 12.57 2.77
C GLY A 24 -5.28 11.15 2.20
N LEU A 25 -6.18 10.82 1.29
CA LEU A 25 -6.24 9.53 0.62
C LEU A 25 -5.01 9.27 -0.26
N VAL A 26 -4.52 10.28 -0.98
CA VAL A 26 -3.27 10.19 -1.75
C VAL A 26 -2.10 9.84 -0.83
N LEU A 27 -2.00 10.49 0.33
CA LEU A 27 -0.96 10.20 1.32
C LEU A 27 -1.08 8.77 1.86
N THR A 28 -2.31 8.27 2.13
CA THR A 28 -2.52 6.87 2.51
C THR A 28 -1.99 5.92 1.45
N VAL A 29 -2.44 6.07 0.18
CA VAL A 29 -2.04 5.19 -0.93
C VAL A 29 -0.52 5.21 -1.12
N ARG A 30 0.09 6.38 -1.07
CA ARG A 30 1.54 6.55 -1.24
C ARG A 30 2.36 5.94 -0.09
N THR A 31 1.80 5.88 1.11
CA THR A 31 2.47 5.31 2.30
C THR A 31 2.14 3.85 2.54
N THR A 32 1.18 3.28 1.81
CA THR A 32 0.77 1.87 1.91
C THR A 32 0.96 1.16 0.56
N LEU A 33 -0.04 1.16 -0.31
CA LEU A 33 -0.10 0.39 -1.55
C LEU A 33 1.05 0.67 -2.53
N MET A 34 1.70 1.83 -2.44
CA MET A 34 2.86 2.15 -3.29
C MET A 34 4.22 1.81 -2.68
N ARG A 35 4.26 1.13 -1.52
CA ARG A 35 5.49 0.75 -0.83
C ARG A 35 5.60 -0.75 -0.70
N LEU A 36 6.73 -1.30 -1.13
CA LEU A 36 7.02 -2.73 -0.98
C LEU A 36 7.02 -3.18 0.48
N ASP A 37 7.58 -2.37 1.39
CA ASP A 37 7.64 -2.67 2.83
C ASP A 37 6.26 -2.88 3.45
N PHE A 38 5.22 -2.25 2.90
CA PHE A 38 3.84 -2.47 3.34
C PHE A 38 3.42 -3.92 3.07
N TYR A 39 3.68 -4.44 1.88
CA TYR A 39 3.36 -5.83 1.52
C TYR A 39 4.19 -6.83 2.31
N ASP A 40 5.50 -6.58 2.52
CA ASP A 40 6.34 -7.40 3.39
C ASP A 40 5.73 -7.53 4.80
N SER A 41 5.31 -6.40 5.38
CA SER A 41 4.70 -6.38 6.70
C SER A 41 3.37 -7.14 6.75
N VAL A 42 2.59 -7.12 5.66
CA VAL A 42 1.34 -7.86 5.54
C VAL A 42 1.62 -9.36 5.41
N PHE A 43 2.56 -9.76 4.54
CA PHE A 43 2.95 -11.15 4.34
C PHE A 43 3.50 -11.81 5.60
N GLN A 44 4.25 -11.07 6.42
CA GLN A 44 4.70 -11.57 7.73
C GLN A 44 3.54 -11.77 8.70
N LYS A 45 2.63 -10.78 8.81
CA LYS A 45 1.47 -10.86 9.72
C LYS A 45 0.53 -12.00 9.37
N SER A 46 0.32 -12.25 8.08
CA SER A 46 -0.52 -13.36 7.61
C SER A 46 0.22 -14.71 7.55
N ARG A 47 1.51 -14.76 7.92
CA ARG A 47 2.38 -15.95 7.76
C ARG A 47 2.40 -16.49 6.33
N PHE A 48 2.27 -15.60 5.36
CA PHE A 48 2.11 -15.94 3.94
C PHE A 48 3.31 -16.70 3.36
N TYR A 49 4.53 -16.41 3.83
CA TYR A 49 5.74 -17.10 3.38
C TYR A 49 5.71 -18.60 3.69
N GLY A 50 5.29 -18.99 4.91
CA GLY A 50 5.11 -20.39 5.27
C GLY A 50 4.02 -21.07 4.43
N GLN A 51 2.93 -20.35 4.13
CA GLN A 51 1.84 -20.86 3.29
C GLN A 51 2.30 -21.09 1.83
N ILE A 52 3.04 -20.15 1.24
CA ILE A 52 3.63 -20.34 -0.09
C ILE A 52 4.59 -21.52 -0.10
N ARG A 53 5.44 -21.65 0.93
CA ARG A 53 6.39 -22.76 1.04
C ARG A 53 5.66 -24.11 1.02
N GLN A 54 4.64 -24.27 1.85
CA GLN A 54 3.84 -25.50 1.91
C GLN A 54 3.12 -25.77 0.58
N TRP A 55 2.58 -24.72 -0.04
CA TRP A 55 1.96 -24.84 -1.35
C TRP A 55 2.96 -25.30 -2.41
N LEU A 56 4.17 -24.71 -2.48
CA LEU A 56 5.22 -25.13 -3.41
C LEU A 56 5.60 -26.60 -3.23
N PHE A 57 5.77 -27.08 -1.99
CA PHE A 57 6.06 -28.49 -1.74
C PHE A 57 4.93 -29.42 -2.18
N SER A 58 3.68 -29.01 -1.96
CA SER A 58 2.51 -29.74 -2.47
C SER A 58 2.53 -29.82 -3.99
N ARG A 59 2.84 -28.72 -4.69
CA ARG A 59 2.93 -28.69 -6.15
C ARG A 59 4.09 -29.52 -6.67
N VAL A 60 5.27 -29.44 -6.07
CA VAL A 60 6.42 -30.27 -6.47
C VAL A 60 6.08 -31.77 -6.32
N SER A 61 5.48 -32.16 -5.19
CA SER A 61 5.18 -33.58 -4.90
C SER A 61 4.02 -34.20 -5.69
N THR A 62 3.15 -33.38 -6.28
CA THR A 62 1.96 -33.80 -7.05
C THR A 62 2.12 -33.55 -8.55
N GLU A 63 2.83 -32.46 -8.88
CA GLU A 63 3.20 -31.90 -10.17
C GLU A 63 4.18 -32.70 -11.01
N LEU A 64 5.28 -33.02 -10.34
CA LEU A 64 6.52 -33.45 -10.97
C LEU A 64 6.67 -34.97 -10.84
N PRO A 65 7.06 -35.68 -11.90
CA PRO A 65 7.17 -37.14 -11.91
C PRO A 65 8.02 -37.69 -10.75
N ASN A 66 9.11 -37.01 -10.42
CA ASN A 66 10.06 -37.41 -9.37
C ASN A 66 10.15 -36.38 -8.23
N GLY A 67 9.20 -35.44 -8.14
CA GLY A 67 9.31 -34.31 -7.22
C GLY A 67 9.26 -34.67 -5.73
N ARG A 68 8.68 -35.83 -5.37
CA ARG A 68 8.65 -36.31 -3.97
C ARG A 68 10.05 -36.55 -3.40
N GLU A 69 10.98 -37.00 -4.23
CA GLU A 69 12.36 -37.29 -3.82
C GLU A 69 13.15 -36.01 -3.57
N ALA A 70 12.75 -34.90 -4.19
CA ALA A 70 13.37 -33.59 -4.00
C ALA A 70 12.92 -32.89 -2.71
N ILE A 71 11.81 -33.31 -2.08
CA ILE A 71 11.21 -32.61 -0.92
C ILE A 71 12.18 -32.46 0.26
N PRO A 72 12.91 -33.49 0.71
CA PRO A 72 13.83 -33.33 1.84
C PRO A 72 14.90 -32.26 1.59
N TYR A 73 15.44 -32.19 0.37
CA TYR A 73 16.43 -31.19 -0.02
C TYR A 73 15.81 -29.78 -0.14
N LEU A 74 14.60 -29.70 -0.70
CA LEU A 74 13.86 -28.45 -0.77
C LEU A 74 13.45 -27.93 0.62
N GLU A 75 13.21 -28.80 1.59
CA GLU A 75 12.88 -28.39 2.97
C GLU A 75 14.06 -27.70 3.67
N GLU A 76 15.28 -28.14 3.38
CA GLU A 76 16.50 -27.52 3.92
C GLU A 76 16.78 -26.17 3.24
N VAL A 77 16.51 -26.08 1.93
CA VAL A 77 16.91 -24.96 1.07
C VAL A 77 15.85 -23.85 1.01
N LEU A 78 14.59 -24.20 0.77
CA LEU A 78 13.48 -23.25 0.65
C LEU A 78 12.96 -22.82 2.03
N THR A 79 13.83 -22.18 2.81
CA THR A 79 13.46 -21.58 4.09
C THR A 79 12.54 -20.38 3.89
N GLU A 80 11.73 -20.04 4.91
CA GLU A 80 10.86 -18.85 4.84
C GLU A 80 11.66 -17.55 4.64
N ASN A 81 12.88 -17.48 5.18
CA ASN A 81 13.76 -16.34 5.02
C ASN A 81 14.26 -16.20 3.58
N TRP A 82 14.68 -17.30 2.96
CA TRP A 82 15.06 -17.32 1.54
C TRP A 82 13.87 -16.89 0.66
N LEU A 83 12.69 -17.45 0.92
CA LEU A 83 11.46 -17.16 0.20
C LEU A 83 11.05 -15.68 0.33
N ARG A 84 11.22 -15.11 1.52
CA ARG A 84 11.03 -13.68 1.76
C ARG A 84 12.01 -12.83 0.94
N GLN A 85 13.30 -13.16 0.94
CA GLN A 85 14.30 -12.41 0.18
C GLN A 85 14.00 -12.41 -1.32
N GLU A 86 13.67 -13.58 -1.88
CA GLU A 86 13.35 -13.70 -3.31
C GLU A 86 12.03 -13.01 -3.67
N LEU A 87 10.98 -13.12 -2.84
CA LEU A 87 9.74 -12.39 -3.08
C LEU A 87 9.89 -10.87 -2.94
N LEU A 88 10.76 -10.38 -2.05
CA LEU A 88 11.06 -8.95 -1.96
C LEU A 88 11.88 -8.47 -3.15
N PHE A 89 12.84 -9.27 -3.60
CA PHE A 89 13.61 -8.97 -4.80
C PHE A 89 12.69 -8.88 -6.03
N PHE A 90 11.85 -9.90 -6.23
CA PHE A 90 10.85 -9.94 -7.29
C PHE A 90 9.84 -8.79 -7.17
N GLY A 91 9.32 -8.56 -5.97
CA GLY A 91 8.41 -7.46 -5.67
C GLY A 91 9.03 -6.11 -6.02
N ARG A 92 10.31 -5.89 -5.72
CA ARG A 92 11.01 -4.66 -6.10
C ARG A 92 11.04 -4.46 -7.61
N GLN A 93 11.38 -5.49 -8.38
CA GLN A 93 11.36 -5.42 -9.84
C GLN A 93 9.95 -5.16 -10.39
N LEU A 94 8.94 -5.81 -9.80
CA LEU A 94 7.54 -5.55 -10.14
C LEU A 94 7.16 -4.09 -9.88
N PHE A 95 7.56 -3.53 -8.73
CA PHE A 95 7.32 -2.13 -8.40
C PHE A 95 8.04 -1.16 -9.35
N MET A 96 9.26 -1.49 -9.81
CA MET A 96 9.95 -0.70 -10.84
C MET A 96 9.14 -0.68 -12.15
N PHE A 97 8.67 -1.85 -12.60
CA PHE A 97 7.82 -1.95 -13.78
C PHE A 97 6.51 -1.15 -13.63
N LEU A 98 5.82 -1.33 -12.51
CA LEU A 98 4.57 -0.66 -12.19
C LEU A 98 4.71 0.87 -12.11
N LYS A 99 5.88 1.37 -11.69
CA LYS A 99 6.22 2.80 -11.68
C LYS A 99 6.74 3.32 -13.02
N ALA A 100 6.75 2.49 -14.05
CA ALA A 100 7.32 2.78 -15.36
C ALA A 100 8.82 3.09 -15.36
N GLU A 101 9.57 2.58 -14.36
CA GLU A 101 11.03 2.65 -14.31
C GLU A 101 11.67 1.59 -15.23
N THR A 102 10.96 0.48 -15.47
CA THR A 102 11.34 -0.57 -16.43
C THR A 102 10.20 -0.87 -17.40
N GLU A 103 10.52 -1.31 -18.62
CA GLU A 103 9.52 -1.64 -19.66
C GLU A 103 9.05 -3.10 -19.60
N GLN A 104 9.83 -3.97 -18.98
CA GLN A 104 9.60 -5.40 -18.96
C GLN A 104 9.09 -5.85 -17.59
N LEU A 105 8.16 -6.81 -17.61
CA LEU A 105 7.74 -7.50 -16.40
C LEU A 105 8.89 -8.31 -15.83
N PRO A 106 8.94 -8.47 -14.49
CA PRO A 106 9.98 -9.26 -13.86
C PRO A 106 9.93 -10.72 -14.32
N ILE A 107 11.11 -11.33 -14.31
CA ILE A 107 11.29 -12.75 -14.58
C ILE A 107 11.33 -13.46 -13.23
N VAL A 108 10.59 -14.55 -13.09
CA VAL A 108 10.69 -15.42 -11.93
C VAL A 108 11.99 -16.24 -12.08
N PRO A 109 12.98 -16.04 -11.19
CA PRO A 109 14.30 -16.63 -11.34
C PRO A 109 14.36 -18.02 -10.72
N VAL A 110 13.70 -19.01 -11.34
CA VAL A 110 13.63 -20.40 -10.82
C VAL A 110 15.03 -21.00 -10.67
N TYR A 111 15.96 -20.65 -11.56
CA TYR A 111 17.37 -21.06 -11.49
C TYR A 111 18.02 -20.80 -10.12
N LYS A 112 17.63 -19.74 -9.39
CA LYS A 112 18.18 -19.46 -8.06
C LYS A 112 17.83 -20.55 -7.04
N MET A 113 16.67 -21.19 -7.19
CA MET A 113 16.32 -22.35 -6.36
C MET A 113 17.25 -23.51 -6.68
N PHE A 114 17.57 -23.74 -7.95
CA PHE A 114 18.51 -24.79 -8.38
C PHE A 114 19.93 -24.51 -7.90
N GLU A 115 20.40 -23.26 -7.98
CA GLU A 115 21.69 -22.83 -7.44
C GLU A 115 21.77 -23.07 -5.92
N GLU A 116 20.71 -22.73 -5.18
CA GLU A 116 20.66 -22.96 -3.74
C GLU A 116 20.61 -24.45 -3.40
N LEU A 117 19.93 -25.27 -4.19
CA LEU A 117 19.95 -26.73 -4.05
C LEU A 117 21.35 -27.31 -4.30
N ASP A 118 22.02 -26.90 -5.38
CA ASP A 118 23.37 -27.36 -5.72
C ASP A 118 24.40 -26.98 -4.64
N ALA A 119 24.29 -25.78 -4.09
CA ALA A 119 25.17 -25.28 -3.03
C ALA A 119 25.02 -26.03 -1.70
N ASN A 120 23.82 -26.56 -1.42
CA ASN A 120 23.53 -27.24 -0.14
C ASN A 120 23.66 -28.76 -0.20
N MET A 121 23.76 -29.39 -1.39
CA MET A 121 24.00 -30.84 -1.55
C MET A 121 25.48 -31.24 -1.40
N ASN A 122 26.13 -30.81 -0.32
CA ASN A 122 27.58 -30.96 -0.14
C ASN A 122 28.08 -32.41 -0.13
N ASP A 123 27.22 -33.35 0.29
CA ASP A 123 27.54 -34.77 0.39
C ASP A 123 27.51 -35.52 -0.96
N ILE A 124 27.05 -34.86 -2.02
CA ILE A 124 26.91 -35.44 -3.36
C ILE A 124 28.03 -34.88 -4.27
N PRO A 125 28.69 -35.69 -5.13
CA PRO A 125 29.66 -35.18 -6.10
C PRO A 125 29.03 -34.19 -7.10
N PRO A 126 29.73 -33.12 -7.52
CA PRO A 126 29.16 -32.08 -8.40
C PRO A 126 28.50 -32.61 -9.69
N ALA A 127 29.14 -33.57 -10.36
CA ALA A 127 28.62 -34.18 -11.59
C ALA A 127 27.35 -35.03 -11.39
N GLN A 128 27.04 -35.41 -10.13
CA GLN A 128 25.81 -36.12 -9.77
C GLN A 128 24.71 -35.15 -9.33
N ARG A 129 25.07 -33.99 -8.75
CA ARG A 129 24.10 -32.95 -8.34
C ARG A 129 23.29 -32.41 -9.51
N GLU A 130 23.97 -31.99 -10.58
CA GLU A 130 23.33 -31.46 -11.78
C GLU A 130 22.35 -32.48 -12.39
N LYS A 131 22.74 -33.76 -12.43
CA LYS A 131 21.87 -34.84 -12.91
C LYS A 131 20.67 -35.10 -12.00
N LEU A 132 20.82 -34.95 -10.68
CA LEU A 132 19.73 -35.09 -9.71
C LEU A 132 18.73 -33.94 -9.84
N ILE A 133 19.22 -32.70 -9.96
CA ILE A 133 18.38 -31.53 -10.17
C ILE A 133 17.63 -31.64 -11.50
N ASP A 134 18.30 -32.02 -12.60
CA ASP A 134 17.66 -32.26 -13.89
C ASP A 134 16.65 -33.42 -13.84
N TYR A 135 16.95 -34.49 -13.09
CA TYR A 135 16.03 -35.60 -12.88
C TYR A 135 14.74 -35.20 -12.15
N TRP A 136 14.82 -34.28 -11.18
CA TRP A 136 13.66 -33.79 -10.43
C TRP A 136 12.92 -32.66 -11.15
N PHE A 137 13.65 -31.76 -11.82
CA PHE A 137 13.14 -30.48 -12.31
C PHE A 137 13.39 -30.23 -13.80
N GLY A 138 13.85 -31.19 -14.60
CA GLY A 138 14.17 -30.99 -16.03
C GLY A 138 12.98 -30.53 -16.89
N GLY A 139 11.75 -30.72 -16.41
CA GLY A 139 10.54 -30.16 -17.04
C GLY A 139 10.18 -28.73 -16.61
N VAL A 140 10.91 -28.15 -15.65
CA VAL A 140 10.65 -26.82 -15.09
C VAL A 140 11.59 -25.81 -15.73
N PRO A 141 11.08 -24.76 -16.39
CA PRO A 141 11.92 -23.72 -16.97
C PRO A 141 12.69 -22.95 -15.90
N GLU A 142 14.00 -22.76 -16.12
CA GLU A 142 14.89 -21.98 -15.25
C GLU A 142 14.48 -20.51 -15.09
N ARG A 143 13.82 -19.96 -16.10
CA ARG A 143 13.38 -18.56 -16.15
C ARG A 143 11.97 -18.52 -16.68
N VAL A 144 11.03 -18.13 -15.82
CA VAL A 144 9.63 -17.94 -16.23
C VAL A 144 9.39 -16.45 -16.38
N ARG A 145 9.12 -15.99 -17.61
CA ARG A 145 8.64 -14.62 -17.79
C ARG A 145 7.17 -14.58 -17.41
N LEU A 146 6.77 -13.61 -16.60
CA LEU A 146 5.34 -13.40 -16.30
C LEU A 146 4.51 -13.19 -17.57
N GLN A 147 5.12 -12.68 -18.64
CA GLN A 147 4.48 -12.51 -19.96
C GLN A 147 4.04 -13.84 -20.56
N ASP A 148 4.76 -14.92 -20.29
CA ASP A 148 4.52 -16.25 -20.88
C ASP A 148 3.45 -17.03 -20.11
N ILE A 149 3.04 -16.57 -18.91
CA ILE A 149 2.00 -17.18 -18.08
C ILE A 149 0.58 -16.85 -18.61
N GLY A 150 0.47 -16.00 -19.63
CA GLY A 150 -0.79 -15.70 -20.32
C GLY A 150 -1.77 -14.79 -19.57
N TRP A 151 -1.39 -14.28 -18.38
CA TRP A 151 -2.21 -13.39 -17.56
C TRP A 151 -1.47 -12.06 -17.31
N VAL A 152 -1.33 -11.26 -18.36
CA VAL A 152 -0.44 -10.09 -18.36
C VAL A 152 -1.22 -8.78 -18.22
N GLU A 153 -2.48 -8.74 -18.67
CA GLU A 153 -3.32 -7.54 -18.72
C GLU A 153 -3.45 -6.81 -17.36
N PRO A 154 -3.65 -7.47 -16.21
CA PRO A 154 -3.78 -6.76 -14.94
C PRO A 154 -2.52 -6.01 -14.55
N PHE A 155 -1.33 -6.49 -14.92
CA PHE A 155 -0.09 -5.80 -14.61
C PHE A 155 0.05 -4.52 -15.44
N TRP A 156 -0.33 -4.56 -16.71
CA TRP A 156 -0.36 -3.38 -17.57
C TRP A 156 -1.42 -2.37 -17.11
N LEU A 157 -2.61 -2.85 -16.76
CA LEU A 157 -3.67 -2.02 -16.18
C LEU A 157 -3.21 -1.38 -14.87
N ALA A 158 -2.57 -2.13 -13.97
CA ALA A 158 -2.03 -1.61 -12.73
C ALA A 158 -0.96 -0.53 -12.97
N ARG A 159 -0.07 -0.74 -13.96
CA ARG A 159 0.93 0.25 -14.38
C ARG A 159 0.26 1.54 -14.90
N GLU A 160 -0.74 1.42 -15.76
CA GLU A 160 -1.50 2.57 -16.25
C GLU A 160 -2.18 3.33 -15.11
N LEU A 161 -2.84 2.60 -14.20
CA LEU A 161 -3.49 3.18 -13.02
C LEU A 161 -2.50 3.92 -12.11
N ILE A 162 -1.28 3.40 -11.93
CA ILE A 162 -0.23 4.09 -11.17
C ILE A 162 0.22 5.37 -11.90
N GLY A 163 0.38 5.32 -13.22
CA GLY A 163 0.70 6.49 -14.03
C GLY A 163 -0.39 7.57 -13.95
N VAL A 164 -1.66 7.18 -14.07
CA VAL A 164 -2.83 8.07 -13.89
C VAL A 164 -2.85 8.63 -12.48
N PHE A 165 -2.66 7.79 -11.46
CA PHE A 165 -2.61 8.24 -10.07
C PHE A 165 -1.56 9.33 -9.86
N GLN A 166 -0.33 9.14 -10.35
CA GLN A 166 0.74 10.14 -10.21
C GLN A 166 0.36 11.49 -10.83
N ARG A 167 -0.33 11.52 -11.97
CA ARG A 167 -0.84 12.75 -12.58
C ARG A 167 -1.95 13.38 -11.76
N THR A 168 -2.89 12.57 -11.29
CA THR A 168 -4.01 13.01 -10.45
C THR A 168 -3.53 13.63 -9.13
N VAL A 169 -2.42 13.15 -8.56
CA VAL A 169 -1.79 13.77 -7.37
C VAL A 169 -1.48 15.25 -7.62
N TRP A 170 -0.84 15.57 -8.75
CA TRP A 170 -0.51 16.97 -9.08
C TRP A 170 -1.76 17.83 -9.28
N LEU A 171 -2.81 17.27 -9.89
CA LEU A 171 -4.10 17.95 -10.03
C LEU A 171 -4.75 18.27 -8.68
N ILE A 172 -4.73 17.31 -7.75
CA ILE A 172 -5.28 17.49 -6.39
C ILE A 172 -4.50 18.58 -5.64
N PHE A 173 -3.16 18.56 -5.67
CA PHE A 173 -2.35 19.58 -5.01
C PHE A 173 -2.50 20.96 -5.67
N GLY A 174 -2.52 21.04 -7.00
CA GLY A 174 -2.75 22.29 -7.72
C GLY A 174 -4.15 22.87 -7.44
N GLY A 175 -5.17 22.01 -7.42
CA GLY A 175 -6.53 22.37 -7.04
C GLY A 175 -6.61 22.90 -5.60
N LEU A 176 -5.93 22.26 -4.65
CA LEU A 176 -5.85 22.73 -3.26
C LEU A 176 -5.27 24.15 -3.19
N ILE A 177 -4.14 24.42 -3.84
CA ILE A 177 -3.50 25.75 -3.84
C ILE A 177 -4.46 26.79 -4.40
N LEU A 178 -5.13 26.49 -5.51
CA LEU A 178 -6.10 27.38 -6.15
C LEU A 178 -7.27 27.70 -5.21
N VAL A 179 -7.87 26.68 -4.59
CA VAL A 179 -9.01 26.85 -3.68
C VAL A 179 -8.61 27.65 -2.44
N VAL A 180 -7.44 27.39 -1.85
CA VAL A 180 -6.91 28.17 -0.72
C VAL A 180 -6.70 29.64 -1.13
N GLY A 181 -6.15 29.88 -2.32
CA GLY A 181 -5.97 31.23 -2.86
C GLY A 181 -7.29 31.98 -3.03
N LEU A 182 -8.29 31.36 -3.65
CA LEU A 182 -9.64 31.93 -3.80
C LEU A 182 -10.30 32.20 -2.44
N PHE A 183 -10.13 31.30 -1.48
CA PHE A 183 -10.68 31.44 -0.14
C PHE A 183 -10.05 32.62 0.62
N ALA A 184 -8.73 32.78 0.53
CA ALA A 184 -8.02 33.92 1.10
C ALA A 184 -8.46 35.26 0.47
N LEU A 185 -8.60 35.29 -0.86
CA LEU A 185 -9.06 36.47 -1.60
C LEU A 185 -10.50 36.87 -1.26
N THR A 186 -11.37 35.88 -1.04
CA THR A 186 -12.79 36.11 -0.71
C THR A 186 -12.97 36.71 0.67
N LEU A 187 -12.21 36.23 1.67
CA LEU A 187 -12.36 36.70 3.05
C LEU A 187 -11.56 37.97 3.34
N ARG A 188 -10.45 38.21 2.62
CA ARG A 188 -9.51 39.33 2.83
C ARG A 188 -9.07 39.52 4.30
N ASN A 189 -9.21 38.47 5.11
CA ASN A 189 -8.89 38.45 6.53
C ASN A 189 -8.27 37.10 6.87
N TRP A 190 -6.96 37.12 7.12
CA TRP A 190 -6.16 35.92 7.36
C TRP A 190 -6.66 35.08 8.53
N LYS A 191 -7.19 35.70 9.59
CA LYS A 191 -7.74 34.95 10.74
C LYS A 191 -8.94 34.11 10.35
N ASN A 192 -9.87 34.69 9.59
CA ASN A 192 -11.06 33.97 9.12
C ASN A 192 -10.70 32.89 8.11
N THR A 193 -9.69 33.14 7.27
CA THR A 193 -9.12 32.13 6.36
C THR A 193 -8.55 30.94 7.13
N LEU A 194 -7.79 31.18 8.20
CA LEU A 194 -7.22 30.11 9.03
C LEU A 194 -8.28 29.32 9.80
N VAL A 195 -9.31 29.99 10.32
CA VAL A 195 -10.45 29.29 10.96
C VAL A 195 -11.21 28.43 9.94
N GLY A 196 -11.44 28.94 8.73
CA GLY A 196 -12.09 28.18 7.65
C GLY A 196 -11.25 27.00 7.15
N LEU A 197 -9.92 27.17 7.08
CA LEU A 197 -8.97 26.07 6.82
C LEU A 197 -9.05 25.01 7.92
N GLY A 198 -9.11 25.41 9.19
CA GLY A 198 -9.27 24.50 10.31
C GLY A 198 -10.58 23.72 10.25
N ALA A 199 -11.69 24.38 9.92
CA ALA A 199 -12.99 23.74 9.72
C ALA A 199 -12.97 22.74 8.55
N ALA A 200 -12.34 23.11 7.43
CA ALA A 200 -12.19 22.24 6.28
C ALA A 200 -11.31 21.02 6.57
N LEU A 201 -10.23 21.18 7.35
CA LEU A 201 -9.37 20.08 7.81
C LEU A 201 -10.14 19.10 8.71
N ALA A 202 -10.91 19.61 9.67
CA ALA A 202 -11.72 18.77 10.54
C ALA A 202 -12.78 18.00 9.74
N ALA A 203 -13.46 18.67 8.81
CA ALA A 203 -14.43 18.04 7.92
C ALA A 203 -13.78 16.99 6.99
N ALA A 204 -12.60 17.27 6.45
CA ALA A 204 -11.83 16.32 5.64
C ALA A 204 -11.50 15.04 6.41
N GLY A 205 -11.14 15.15 7.70
CA GLY A 205 -10.97 14.00 8.57
C GLY A 205 -12.23 13.13 8.66
N GLY A 206 -13.40 13.75 8.83
CA GLY A 206 -14.68 13.06 8.81
C GLY A 206 -14.96 12.33 7.49
N ILE A 207 -14.75 13.01 6.36
CA ILE A 207 -14.93 12.42 5.02
C ILE A 207 -14.04 11.19 4.82
N ILE A 208 -12.77 11.26 5.24
CA ILE A 208 -11.85 10.11 5.13
C ILE A 208 -12.35 8.91 5.95
N ILE A 209 -12.89 9.15 7.15
CA ILE A 209 -13.46 8.08 7.98
C ILE A 209 -14.67 7.44 7.30
N GLU A 210 -15.60 8.23 6.77
CA GLU A 210 -16.77 7.72 6.06
C GLU A 210 -16.39 6.87 4.85
N ILE A 211 -15.45 7.35 4.03
CA ILE A 211 -14.91 6.59 2.88
C ILE A 211 -14.26 5.28 3.36
N SER A 212 -13.53 5.31 4.48
CA SER A 212 -12.85 4.14 5.04
C SER A 212 -13.86 3.09 5.53
N LEU A 213 -14.94 3.51 6.19
CA LEU A 213 -16.01 2.63 6.63
C LEU A 213 -16.76 2.01 5.43
N PHE A 214 -17.05 2.82 4.41
CA PHE A 214 -17.66 2.34 3.17
C PHE A 214 -16.76 1.32 2.46
N LEU A 215 -15.45 1.60 2.35
CA LEU A 215 -14.49 0.70 1.71
C LEU A 215 -14.40 -0.64 2.45
N ASN A 216 -14.36 -0.59 3.78
CA ASN A 216 -14.37 -1.80 4.61
C ASN A 216 -15.61 -2.65 4.34
N TRP A 217 -16.79 -2.02 4.39
CA TRP A 217 -18.05 -2.68 4.09
C TRP A 217 -18.09 -3.26 2.68
N ALA A 218 -17.67 -2.49 1.67
CA ALA A 218 -17.70 -2.89 0.26
C ALA A 218 -16.80 -4.10 -0.02
N ILE A 219 -15.59 -4.14 0.57
CA ILE A 219 -14.65 -5.25 0.39
C ILE A 219 -15.15 -6.50 1.12
N MET A 220 -15.57 -6.36 2.39
CA MET A 220 -16.03 -7.50 3.20
C MET A 220 -17.30 -8.15 2.66
N ASN A 221 -18.13 -7.39 1.91
CA ASN A 221 -19.36 -7.89 1.29
C ASN A 221 -19.24 -8.12 -0.22
N SER A 222 -18.03 -8.01 -0.80
CA SER A 222 -17.85 -8.17 -2.25
C SER A 222 -17.95 -9.63 -2.68
N GLU A 223 -18.89 -9.91 -3.57
CA GLU A 223 -19.00 -11.22 -4.22
C GLU A 223 -17.75 -11.54 -5.07
N SER A 224 -17.20 -10.54 -5.77
CA SER A 224 -15.98 -10.71 -6.57
C SER A 224 -14.78 -11.14 -5.73
N VAL A 225 -14.62 -10.59 -4.52
CA VAL A 225 -13.57 -11.01 -3.59
C VAL A 225 -13.77 -12.46 -3.16
N ARG A 226 -15.00 -12.87 -2.86
CA ARG A 226 -15.33 -14.27 -2.49
C ARG A 226 -15.09 -15.23 -3.65
N ILE A 227 -15.45 -14.85 -4.88
CA ILE A 227 -15.19 -15.64 -6.09
C ILE A 227 -13.68 -15.80 -6.30
N TRP A 228 -12.90 -14.75 -6.05
CA TRP A 228 -11.44 -14.83 -6.18
C TRP A 228 -10.80 -15.74 -5.12
N ILE A 229 -11.21 -15.62 -3.85
CA ILE A 229 -10.76 -16.50 -2.75
C ILE A 229 -11.09 -17.97 -3.06
N THR A 230 -12.33 -18.25 -3.46
CA THR A 230 -12.76 -19.61 -3.81
C THR A 230 -12.04 -20.15 -5.04
N GLY A 231 -11.76 -19.31 -6.04
CA GLY A 231 -10.97 -19.65 -7.22
C GLY A 231 -9.54 -20.07 -6.89
N MET A 232 -8.88 -19.35 -5.99
CA MET A 232 -7.54 -19.71 -5.51
C MET A 232 -7.54 -21.00 -4.68
N GLY A 233 -8.61 -21.25 -3.91
CA GLY A 233 -8.81 -22.53 -3.23
C GLY A 233 -8.84 -23.73 -4.20
N LYS A 234 -9.37 -23.54 -5.42
CA LYS A 234 -9.34 -24.58 -6.47
C LYS A 234 -7.93 -24.88 -6.98
N GLN A 235 -6.97 -23.96 -6.80
CA GLN A 235 -5.55 -24.17 -7.10
C GLN A 235 -4.76 -24.78 -5.91
N MET A 236 -5.46 -25.41 -4.97
CA MET A 236 -4.92 -26.01 -3.75
C MET A 236 -4.19 -25.01 -2.82
N PHE A 237 -4.42 -23.71 -2.99
CA PHE A 237 -3.91 -22.71 -2.04
C PHE A 237 -4.87 -22.58 -0.84
N PRO A 238 -4.38 -22.54 0.41
CA PRO A 238 -5.24 -22.47 1.59
C PRO A 238 -6.13 -21.22 1.57
N GLN A 239 -7.45 -21.40 1.60
CA GLN A 239 -8.42 -20.29 1.53
C GLN A 239 -8.25 -19.32 2.71
N ASP A 240 -8.10 -19.85 3.92
CA ASP A 240 -7.87 -19.08 5.15
C ASP A 240 -6.62 -18.16 5.05
N ALA A 241 -5.59 -18.60 4.31
CA ALA A 241 -4.38 -17.80 4.12
C ALA A 241 -4.66 -16.56 3.26
N ILE A 242 -5.54 -16.66 2.27
CA ILE A 242 -5.94 -15.55 1.39
C ILE A 242 -6.89 -14.60 2.11
N GLU A 243 -7.84 -15.14 2.86
CA GLU A 243 -8.73 -14.34 3.71
C GLU A 243 -7.93 -13.53 4.73
N SER A 244 -6.99 -14.19 5.41
CA SER A 244 -6.06 -13.54 6.34
C SER A 244 -5.24 -12.46 5.65
N LEU A 245 -4.65 -12.76 4.48
CA LEU A 245 -3.88 -11.80 3.70
C LEU A 245 -4.69 -10.55 3.34
N LEU A 246 -5.90 -10.74 2.83
CA LEU A 246 -6.78 -9.66 2.41
C LEU A 246 -7.22 -8.81 3.61
N LYS A 247 -7.54 -9.45 4.73
CA LYS A 247 -7.87 -8.77 5.99
C LYS A 247 -6.73 -7.91 6.48
N TYR A 248 -5.50 -8.45 6.57
CA TYR A 248 -4.34 -7.68 7.03
C TYR A 248 -3.95 -6.54 6.07
N LEU A 249 -4.15 -6.73 4.76
CA LEU A 249 -3.98 -5.69 3.76
C LEU A 249 -4.98 -4.55 3.99
N LEU A 250 -6.25 -4.88 4.16
CA LEU A 250 -7.33 -3.92 4.40
C LEU A 250 -7.12 -3.18 5.73
N ASP A 251 -6.89 -3.90 6.82
CA ASP A 251 -6.64 -3.32 8.14
C ASP A 251 -5.42 -2.39 8.14
N GLY A 252 -4.36 -2.78 7.43
CA GLY A 252 -3.16 -1.95 7.27
C GLY A 252 -3.43 -0.65 6.51
N PHE A 253 -4.23 -0.71 5.44
CA PHE A 253 -4.63 0.46 4.68
C PHE A 253 -5.56 1.39 5.48
N LEU A 254 -6.63 0.84 6.07
CA LEU A 254 -7.61 1.58 6.86
C LEU A 254 -6.97 2.22 8.09
N GLY A 255 -6.05 1.52 8.76
CA GLY A 255 -5.30 2.06 9.89
C GLY A 255 -4.54 3.35 9.54
N LYS A 256 -3.99 3.45 8.32
CA LYS A 256 -3.34 4.67 7.84
C LYS A 256 -4.35 5.76 7.47
N CYS A 257 -5.49 5.41 6.88
CA CYS A 257 -6.58 6.37 6.67
C CYS A 257 -7.04 6.99 8.00
N TYR A 258 -7.30 6.18 9.02
CA TYR A 258 -7.75 6.66 10.33
C TYR A 258 -6.70 7.54 11.01
N LEU A 259 -5.41 7.19 10.90
CA LEU A 259 -4.32 8.03 11.42
C LEU A 259 -4.29 9.41 10.75
N ILE A 260 -4.39 9.46 9.42
CA ILE A 260 -4.39 10.73 8.67
C ILE A 260 -5.64 11.55 8.99
N ALA A 261 -6.80 10.90 9.05
CA ALA A 261 -8.07 11.53 9.42
C ALA A 261 -8.00 12.14 10.83
N PHE A 262 -7.44 11.41 11.78
CA PHE A 262 -7.23 11.89 13.15
C PHE A 262 -6.29 13.11 13.17
N LEU A 263 -5.17 13.07 12.45
CA LEU A 263 -4.24 14.21 12.36
C LEU A 263 -4.93 15.43 11.75
N PHE A 264 -5.71 15.26 10.69
CA PHE A 264 -6.47 16.36 10.08
C PHE A 264 -7.48 16.95 11.04
N PHE A 265 -8.20 16.10 11.78
CA PHE A 265 -9.15 16.54 12.79
C PHE A 265 -8.48 17.34 13.91
N VAL A 266 -7.41 16.80 14.51
CA VAL A 266 -6.68 17.47 15.61
C VAL A 266 -6.09 18.79 15.15
N VAL A 267 -5.39 18.81 14.02
CA VAL A 267 -4.79 20.04 13.47
C VAL A 267 -5.88 21.05 13.14
N GLY A 268 -7.00 20.61 12.56
CA GLY A 268 -8.15 21.47 12.26
C GLY A 268 -8.75 22.12 13.50
N VAL A 269 -8.99 21.35 14.56
CA VAL A 269 -9.49 21.86 15.84
C VAL A 269 -8.51 22.83 16.48
N LEU A 270 -7.20 22.55 16.45
CA LEU A 270 -6.18 23.46 16.97
C LEU A 270 -6.16 24.80 16.21
N PHE A 271 -6.28 24.77 14.87
CA PHE A 271 -6.39 26.00 14.08
C PHE A 271 -7.63 26.81 14.48
N ILE A 272 -8.78 26.15 14.62
CA ILE A 272 -10.00 26.83 15.05
C ILE A 272 -9.81 27.45 16.45
N GLN A 273 -9.34 26.69 17.43
CA GLN A 273 -9.18 27.18 18.81
C GLN A 273 -8.16 28.31 18.93
N PHE A 274 -7.00 28.18 18.28
CA PHE A 274 -5.93 29.18 18.37
C PHE A 274 -6.31 30.51 17.71
N TRP A 275 -7.04 30.46 16.59
CA TRP A 275 -7.37 31.67 15.83
C TRP A 275 -8.76 32.25 16.12
N SER A 276 -9.66 31.48 16.74
CA SER A 276 -10.94 31.98 17.27
C SER A 276 -10.81 32.55 18.68
N SER A 277 -9.88 32.05 19.49
CA SER A 277 -9.64 32.62 20.81
C SER A 277 -8.94 33.97 20.65
N GLY A 278 -9.56 35.03 21.18
CA GLY A 278 -8.94 36.35 21.32
C GLY A 278 -7.84 36.37 22.37
N THR A 279 -6.98 35.34 22.41
CA THR A 279 -5.84 35.25 23.34
C THR A 279 -4.84 36.34 22.97
N ARG A 280 -5.05 37.52 23.55
CA ARG A 280 -3.98 38.49 23.77
C ARG A 280 -2.91 37.73 24.54
N PHE A 281 -1.84 37.32 23.88
CA PHE A 281 -0.58 37.07 24.57
C PHE A 281 -0.21 38.39 25.26
N LYS A 282 -0.64 38.56 26.51
CA LYS A 282 -0.02 39.51 27.42
C LYS A 282 1.40 38.99 27.55
N VAL A 283 2.30 39.56 26.76
CA VAL A 283 3.72 39.60 27.11
C VAL A 283 3.74 40.03 28.57
N ILE A 284 4.12 39.12 29.46
CA ILE A 284 4.47 39.47 30.82
C ILE A 284 5.68 40.39 30.63
N LYS A 285 5.43 41.70 30.56
CA LYS A 285 6.48 42.68 30.82
C LYS A 285 6.86 42.40 32.26
N GLY A 286 7.94 41.64 32.44
CA GLY A 286 8.60 41.53 33.73
C GLY A 286 8.85 42.94 34.22
N GLY A 287 8.10 43.34 35.24
CA GLY A 287 8.33 44.58 35.94
C GLY A 287 9.65 44.46 36.68
N PHE A 288 10.74 44.84 36.02
CA PHE A 288 11.85 45.46 36.74
C PHE A 288 11.47 46.93 36.94
N ASP A 289 10.61 47.15 37.93
CA ASP A 289 10.42 48.46 38.55
C ASP A 289 11.67 48.70 39.41
N ASN A 290 12.73 49.23 38.81
CA ASN A 290 13.86 49.77 39.55
C ASN A 290 13.39 51.03 40.28
N LYS A 291 12.87 50.85 41.48
CA LYS A 291 12.73 51.94 42.46
C LYS A 291 14.01 52.03 43.30
N LYS A 292 14.71 53.13 43.06
CA LYS A 292 15.76 53.79 43.86
C LYS A 292 17.10 53.08 43.96
#